data_AF-A0A2A5RK93-F1
#
_entry.id   AF-A0A2A5RK93-F1
#
_cell.length_a   1.000
_cell.length_b   1.000
_cell.length_c   1.000
_cell.angle_alpha   90.00
_cell.angle_beta   90.00
_cell.angle_gamma   90.00
#
_symmetry.space_group_name_H-M   'P 1'
#
loop_
_entity.id
_entity.type
_entity.pdbx_description
1 polymer ?
#
loop_
_entity_poly.entity_id
_entity_poly.type
_entity_poly.pdbx_seq_one_letter_code
_entity_poly.pdbx_strand_id
1 'polypeptide(L)'
;MDNTESLKASLLGLEYGKVATLAMVERGAYAEPEDIAEPEPDDAITGASKFQSSVITDLAQEVQLEGEDLTIVKRRDEDEAMTQADFDWFIEQMTKKKHLVIVECLAMGTTEIKAFLNTLIDKNLLKSTKLVLLDLPTIEFMTLRDTFAGVIEL
;
A
#
# COMPACT_ATOMS: atom_id res chain seq x y z
N MET A 1 12.14 19.56 3.09
CA MET A 1 10.89 19.49 2.29
C MET A 1 9.83 18.95 3.20
N ASP A 2 8.62 19.49 3.16
CA ASP A 2 7.49 18.94 3.91
C ASP A 2 7.27 17.48 3.46
N ASN A 3 7.16 16.53 4.40
CA ASN A 3 6.95 15.11 4.09
C ASN A 3 5.72 14.93 3.19
N THR A 4 4.71 15.79 3.33
CA THR A 4 3.47 15.79 2.53
C THR A 4 3.73 16.11 1.05
N GLU A 5 4.56 17.12 0.76
CA GLU A 5 4.90 17.51 -0.62
C GLU A 5 5.73 16.42 -1.31
N SER A 6 6.63 15.75 -0.57
CA SER A 6 7.40 14.62 -1.08
C SER A 6 6.50 13.41 -1.41
N LEU A 7 5.52 13.11 -0.55
CA LEU A 7 4.54 12.05 -0.78
C LEU A 7 3.68 12.36 -2.01
N LYS A 8 3.19 13.58 -2.14
CA LYS A 8 2.42 14.04 -3.30
C LYS A 8 3.20 13.93 -4.59
N ALA A 9 4.47 14.37 -4.60
CA ALA A 9 5.36 14.23 -5.75
C ALA A 9 5.57 12.75 -6.13
N SER A 10 5.69 11.87 -5.13
CA SER A 10 5.82 10.42 -5.36
C SER A 10 4.58 9.83 -6.03
N LEU A 11 3.38 10.21 -5.58
CA LEU A 11 2.12 9.78 -6.20
C LEU A 11 1.96 10.32 -7.65
N LEU A 12 2.39 11.55 -7.91
CA LEU A 12 2.37 12.14 -9.25
C LEU A 12 3.36 11.46 -10.22
N GLY A 13 4.46 10.91 -9.69
CA GLY A 13 5.47 10.18 -10.46
C GLY A 13 5.11 8.73 -10.79
N LEU A 14 3.97 8.21 -10.33
CA LEU A 14 3.56 6.83 -10.58
C LEU A 14 3.27 6.57 -12.06
N GLU A 15 3.73 5.41 -12.54
CA GLU A 15 3.52 4.94 -13.90
C GLU A 15 2.50 3.78 -13.95
N TYR A 16 1.68 3.75 -14.99
CA TYR A 16 0.75 2.63 -15.21
C TYR A 16 1.51 1.36 -15.58
N GLY A 17 1.07 0.21 -15.04
CA GLY A 17 1.74 -1.08 -15.25
C GLY A 17 2.91 -1.33 -14.31
N LYS A 18 3.24 -0.37 -13.44
CA LYS A 18 4.30 -0.50 -12.44
C LYS A 18 3.73 -0.56 -11.04
N VAL A 19 4.50 -1.19 -10.15
CA VAL A 19 4.19 -1.25 -8.73
C VAL A 19 5.24 -0.45 -7.99
N ALA A 20 4.81 0.55 -7.24
CA ALA A 20 5.67 1.33 -6.37
C ALA A 20 5.52 0.85 -4.93
N THR A 21 6.63 0.77 -4.20
CA THR A 21 6.60 0.63 -2.74
C THR A 21 6.79 1.99 -2.11
N LEU A 22 5.91 2.36 -1.21
CA LEU A 22 6.01 3.60 -0.46
C LEU A 22 6.02 3.25 1.02
N ALA A 23 7.13 3.56 1.68
CA ALA A 23 7.21 3.50 3.14
C ALA A 23 6.81 4.86 3.69
N MET A 24 5.91 4.90 4.68
CA MET A 24 5.71 6.11 5.46
C MET A 24 6.92 6.27 6.37
N VAL A 25 7.85 7.13 5.97
CA VAL A 25 8.99 7.52 6.81
C VAL A 25 8.42 8.23 8.03
N GLU A 26 8.81 7.77 9.22
CA GLU A 26 8.37 8.18 10.57
C GLU A 26 7.21 7.39 11.22
N ARG A 27 7.40 6.07 11.31
CA ARG A 27 7.40 5.47 12.66
C ARG A 27 8.81 5.66 13.19
N GLY A 28 9.00 6.05 14.45
CA GLY A 28 10.33 6.21 15.08
C GLY A 28 11.16 4.92 15.19
N ALA A 29 11.35 4.21 14.07
CA ALA A 29 11.99 2.91 13.95
C ALA A 29 13.45 3.01 13.46
N TYR A 30 13.98 4.24 13.37
CA TYR A 30 15.41 4.49 13.53
C TYR A 30 15.61 5.30 14.81
N ALA A 31 15.09 4.82 15.94
CA ALA A 31 15.78 5.11 17.19
C ALA A 31 17.15 4.43 17.04
N GLU A 32 18.21 5.22 16.85
CA GLU A 32 19.54 4.74 17.20
C GLU A 32 19.44 4.13 18.61
N PRO A 33 20.11 3.00 18.89
CA PRO A 33 20.16 2.47 20.24
C PRO A 33 21.06 3.39 21.07
N GLU A 34 20.57 4.56 21.43
CA GLU A 34 21.11 5.32 22.55
C GLU A 34 20.45 4.79 23.82
N ASP A 35 21.24 3.95 24.49
CA ASP A 35 21.20 3.57 25.90
C ASP A 35 19.92 3.87 26.71
N ILE A 36 19.28 2.76 27.11
CA ILE A 36 18.67 2.52 28.43
C ILE A 36 17.75 3.63 28.98
N ALA A 37 16.43 3.44 28.81
CA ALA A 37 15.46 3.74 29.85
C ALA A 37 14.36 2.67 29.83
N GLU A 38 14.07 2.07 30.98
CA GLU A 38 13.04 1.06 31.17
C GLU A 38 11.66 1.57 30.70
N PRO A 39 10.83 0.75 30.03
CA PRO A 39 9.54 1.20 29.56
C PRO A 39 8.56 1.35 30.73
N GLU A 40 8.07 2.58 30.96
CA GLU A 40 6.83 2.76 31.71
C GLU A 40 5.66 2.19 30.91
N PRO A 41 4.70 1.50 31.55
CA PRO A 41 3.52 0.99 30.88
C PRO A 41 2.46 2.09 30.90
N ASP A 42 2.25 2.78 29.79
CA ASP A 42 0.99 3.50 29.58
C ASP A 42 0.60 3.57 28.10
N ASP A 43 -0.48 2.86 27.82
CA ASP A 43 -1.50 3.01 26.79
C ASP A 43 -1.17 3.50 25.36
N ALA A 44 -1.63 2.66 24.41
CA ALA A 44 -2.10 3.02 23.06
C ALA A 44 -1.07 3.14 21.91
N ILE A 45 -0.34 2.06 21.63
CA ILE A 45 0.19 1.77 20.27
C ILE A 45 -0.96 1.26 19.37
N THR A 46 -2.02 2.05 19.17
CA THR A 46 -3.12 1.73 18.25
C THR A 46 -3.56 2.91 17.36
N GLY A 47 -2.95 4.09 17.51
CA GLY A 47 -3.37 5.32 16.80
C GLY A 47 -2.48 5.79 15.64
N ALA A 48 -1.17 5.50 15.66
CA ALA A 48 -0.22 6.10 14.71
C ALA A 48 -0.40 5.60 13.26
N SER A 49 -0.77 4.33 13.09
CA SER A 49 -0.97 3.72 11.76
C SER A 49 -2.20 4.27 11.02
N LYS A 50 -3.28 4.57 11.76
CA LYS A 50 -4.55 5.02 11.17
C LYS A 50 -4.51 6.50 10.76
N PHE A 51 -3.75 7.32 11.50
CA PHE A 51 -3.59 8.74 11.22
C PHE A 51 -2.77 9.03 9.96
N GLN A 52 -1.86 8.11 9.58
CA GLN A 52 -0.96 8.31 8.45
C GLN A 52 -1.52 7.75 7.13
N SER A 53 -2.21 6.60 7.13
CA SER A 53 -2.92 6.10 5.92
C SER A 53 -3.95 7.12 5.38
N SER A 54 -4.65 7.85 6.25
CA SER A 54 -5.61 8.88 5.83
C SER A 54 -4.92 9.99 5.03
N VAL A 55 -3.69 10.39 5.39
CA VAL A 55 -2.95 11.44 4.66
C VAL A 55 -2.64 10.99 3.23
N ILE A 56 -2.17 9.76 3.02
CA ILE A 56 -1.91 9.24 1.67
C ILE A 56 -3.21 9.08 0.88
N THR A 57 -4.28 8.64 1.55
CA THR A 57 -5.60 8.51 0.94
C THR A 57 -6.12 9.87 0.45
N ASP A 58 -6.00 10.90 1.28
CA ASP A 58 -6.44 12.26 0.94
C ASP A 58 -5.59 12.83 -0.21
N LEU A 59 -4.27 12.65 -0.15
CA LEU A 59 -3.37 13.04 -1.25
C LEU A 59 -3.67 12.27 -2.54
N ALA A 60 -4.02 10.99 -2.44
CA ALA A 60 -4.39 10.16 -3.58
C ALA A 60 -5.68 10.68 -4.25
N GLN A 61 -6.65 11.16 -3.46
CA GLN A 61 -7.84 11.83 -3.99
C GLN A 61 -7.48 13.15 -4.70
N GLU A 62 -6.52 13.91 -4.16
CA GLU A 62 -6.08 15.16 -4.78
C GLU A 62 -5.35 14.98 -6.11
N VAL A 63 -4.55 13.90 -6.24
CA VAL A 63 -3.74 13.63 -7.43
C VAL A 63 -4.39 12.67 -8.42
N GLN A 64 -5.53 12.08 -8.05
CA GLN A 64 -6.34 11.23 -8.92
C GLN A 64 -6.70 12.00 -10.20
N LEU A 65 -6.46 11.37 -11.34
CA LEU A 65 -6.76 11.99 -12.63
C LEU A 65 -8.24 11.87 -13.01
N GLU A 66 -8.73 12.80 -13.83
CA GLU A 66 -10.06 12.70 -14.41
C GLU A 66 -10.17 11.42 -15.27
N GLY A 67 -11.14 10.56 -14.96
CA GLY A 67 -11.32 9.28 -15.65
C GLY A 67 -10.48 8.12 -15.11
N GLU A 68 -9.86 8.30 -13.94
CA GLU A 68 -9.21 7.25 -13.16
C GLU A 68 -10.11 6.84 -11.97
N ASP A 69 -10.10 5.56 -11.56
CA ASP A 69 -10.65 5.16 -10.26
C ASP A 69 -9.58 5.22 -9.17
N LEU A 70 -9.96 5.59 -7.96
CA LEU A 70 -9.15 5.39 -6.76
C LEU A 70 -9.70 4.20 -5.99
N THR A 71 -8.85 3.21 -5.72
CA THR A 71 -9.22 2.03 -4.92
C THR A 71 -8.22 1.84 -3.78
N ILE A 72 -8.72 1.73 -2.56
CA ILE A 72 -7.91 1.53 -1.36
C ILE A 72 -8.21 0.13 -0.84
N VAL A 73 -7.25 -0.77 -1.00
CA VAL A 73 -7.33 -2.15 -0.58
C VAL A 73 -6.76 -2.25 0.82
N LYS A 74 -7.59 -2.68 1.76
CA LYS A 74 -7.22 -2.90 3.15
C LYS A 74 -8.12 -3.96 3.76
N ARG A 75 -7.62 -4.60 4.81
CA ARG A 75 -8.44 -5.46 5.65
C ARG A 75 -9.62 -4.68 6.25
N ARG A 76 -10.80 -5.30 6.28
CA ARG A 76 -11.97 -4.77 7.00
C ARG A 76 -11.87 -5.08 8.49
N ASP A 77 -11.32 -6.24 8.80
CA ASP A 77 -11.00 -6.73 10.14
C ASP A 77 -9.53 -7.17 10.15
N GLU A 78 -8.74 -6.65 11.09
CA GLU A 78 -7.31 -6.95 11.18
C GLU A 78 -7.06 -8.43 11.57
N ASP A 79 -8.03 -9.09 12.22
CA ASP A 79 -7.93 -10.48 12.66
C ASP A 79 -8.36 -11.49 11.57
N GLU A 80 -9.02 -11.03 10.51
CA GLU A 80 -9.49 -11.88 9.41
C GLU A 80 -8.69 -11.64 8.12
N ALA A 81 -8.04 -12.70 7.62
CA ALA A 81 -7.34 -12.65 6.35
C ALA A 81 -8.31 -12.45 5.18
N MET A 82 -7.93 -11.62 4.22
CA MET A 82 -8.73 -11.36 3.02
C MET A 82 -8.81 -12.61 2.14
N THR A 83 -9.99 -12.84 1.60
CA THR A 83 -10.28 -13.93 0.67
C THR A 83 -10.24 -13.45 -0.79
N GLN A 84 -10.29 -14.39 -1.73
CA GLN A 84 -10.43 -14.06 -3.15
C GLN A 84 -11.70 -13.23 -3.44
N ALA A 85 -12.79 -13.50 -2.71
CA ALA A 85 -14.03 -12.74 -2.87
C ALA A 85 -13.88 -11.27 -2.44
N ASP A 86 -13.05 -11.00 -1.43
CA ASP A 86 -12.74 -9.63 -1.02
C ASP A 86 -11.95 -8.90 -2.11
N PHE A 87 -10.95 -9.56 -2.70
CA PHE A 87 -10.19 -8.99 -3.82
C PHE A 87 -11.06 -8.75 -5.04
N ASP A 88 -11.90 -9.71 -5.42
CA ASP A 88 -12.85 -9.55 -6.52
C ASP A 88 -13.79 -8.36 -6.28
N TRP A 89 -14.27 -8.18 -5.04
CA TRP A 89 -15.10 -7.03 -4.69
C TRP A 89 -14.38 -5.70 -4.94
N PHE A 90 -13.10 -5.57 -4.57
CA PHE A 90 -12.30 -4.38 -4.86
C PHE A 90 -12.11 -4.16 -6.36
N ILE A 91 -11.82 -5.23 -7.10
CA ILE A 91 -11.65 -5.15 -8.56
C ILE A 91 -12.96 -4.75 -9.26
N GLU A 92 -14.11 -5.23 -8.80
CA GLU A 92 -15.41 -4.88 -9.39
C GLU A 92 -15.74 -3.38 -9.27
N GLN A 93 -15.14 -2.67 -8.30
CA GLN A 93 -15.28 -1.22 -8.19
C GLN A 93 -14.43 -0.45 -9.22
N MET A 94 -13.45 -1.09 -9.87
CA MET A 94 -12.55 -0.50 -10.85
C MET A 94 -13.23 -0.42 -12.23
N THR A 95 -14.18 0.51 -12.39
CA THR A 95 -15.04 0.64 -13.58
C THR A 95 -14.50 1.53 -14.70
N LYS A 96 -13.47 2.34 -14.43
CA LYS A 96 -12.83 3.25 -15.39
C LYS A 96 -11.77 2.52 -16.21
N LYS A 97 -11.15 3.22 -17.16
CA LYS A 97 -10.08 2.66 -18.00
C LYS A 97 -8.70 2.68 -17.35
N LYS A 98 -8.56 3.45 -16.27
CA LYS A 98 -7.30 3.69 -15.56
C LYS A 98 -7.59 3.67 -14.07
N HIS A 99 -6.61 3.24 -13.28
CA HIS A 99 -6.80 3.09 -11.85
C HIS A 99 -5.55 3.53 -11.08
N LEU A 100 -5.79 4.17 -9.95
CA LEU A 100 -4.84 4.35 -8.86
C LEU A 100 -5.27 3.42 -7.73
N VAL A 101 -4.43 2.45 -7.41
CA VAL A 101 -4.71 1.46 -6.38
C VAL A 101 -3.66 1.57 -5.28
N ILE A 102 -4.12 1.67 -4.04
CA ILE A 102 -3.28 1.71 -2.85
C ILE A 102 -3.60 0.49 -2.01
N VAL A 103 -2.59 -0.30 -1.67
CA VAL A 103 -2.72 -1.50 -0.85
C VAL A 103 -2.05 -1.25 0.50
N GLU A 104 -2.82 -1.23 1.58
CA GLU A 104 -2.29 -1.10 2.94
C GLU A 104 -1.68 -2.44 3.39
N CYS A 105 -0.36 -2.57 3.28
CA CYS A 105 0.32 -3.86 3.42
C CYS A 105 0.60 -4.26 4.88
N LEU A 106 0.62 -3.30 5.82
CA LEU A 106 1.05 -3.56 7.19
C LEU A 106 0.27 -4.67 7.90
N ALA A 107 -1.05 -4.70 7.69
CA ALA A 107 -1.93 -5.70 8.29
C ALA A 107 -2.14 -6.92 7.36
N MET A 108 -1.54 -6.95 6.16
CA MET A 108 -1.74 -8.02 5.19
C MET A 108 -0.52 -8.95 5.14
N GLY A 109 -0.77 -10.26 5.09
CA GLY A 109 0.29 -11.24 4.86
C GLY A 109 0.75 -11.25 3.40
N THR A 110 1.97 -11.76 3.15
CA THR A 110 2.52 -11.85 1.80
C THR A 110 1.61 -12.63 0.84
N THR A 111 0.91 -13.65 1.33
CA THR A 111 -0.03 -14.46 0.53
C THR A 111 -1.21 -13.64 0.03
N GLU A 112 -1.74 -12.73 0.84
CA GLU A 112 -2.85 -11.84 0.45
C GLU A 112 -2.38 -10.84 -0.61
N ILE A 113 -1.23 -10.21 -0.39
CA ILE A 113 -0.66 -9.26 -1.35
C ILE A 113 -0.39 -9.96 -2.69
N LYS A 114 0.18 -11.17 -2.66
CA LYS A 114 0.36 -12.01 -3.86
C LYS A 114 -0.96 -12.33 -4.56
N ALA A 115 -1.98 -12.72 -3.81
CA ALA A 115 -3.28 -13.07 -4.37
C ALA A 115 -3.93 -11.86 -5.06
N PHE A 116 -3.86 -10.68 -4.46
CA PHE A 116 -4.34 -9.45 -5.08
C PHE A 116 -3.58 -9.09 -6.36
N LEU A 117 -2.24 -9.15 -6.33
CA LEU A 117 -1.39 -8.91 -7.50
C LEU A 117 -1.68 -9.89 -8.65
N ASN A 118 -1.82 -11.18 -8.35
CA ASN A 118 -2.22 -12.17 -9.34
C ASN A 118 -3.61 -11.91 -9.91
N THR A 119 -4.56 -11.47 -9.07
CA THR A 119 -5.90 -11.10 -9.53
C THR A 119 -5.85 -9.95 -10.54
N LEU A 120 -5.01 -8.94 -10.32
CA LEU A 120 -4.77 -7.84 -11.27
C LEU A 120 -4.13 -8.32 -12.58
N ILE A 121 -3.19 -9.27 -12.50
CA ILE A 121 -2.53 -9.87 -13.68
C ILE A 121 -3.53 -10.69 -14.49
N ASP A 122 -4.26 -11.59 -13.84
CA ASP A 122 -5.19 -12.54 -14.48
C ASP A 122 -6.35 -11.82 -15.17
N LYS A 123 -6.80 -10.70 -14.61
CA LYS A 123 -7.81 -9.83 -15.23
C LYS A 123 -7.21 -8.82 -16.21
N ASN A 124 -5.89 -8.86 -16.45
CA ASN A 124 -5.15 -7.95 -17.33
C ASN A 124 -5.36 -6.46 -16.99
N LEU A 125 -5.54 -6.14 -15.72
CA LEU A 125 -5.76 -4.80 -15.20
C LEU A 125 -4.47 -4.09 -14.81
N LEU A 126 -3.40 -4.84 -14.49
CA LEU A 126 -2.15 -4.27 -14.01
C LEU A 126 -1.59 -3.17 -14.94
N LYS A 127 -1.66 -3.38 -16.27
CA LYS A 127 -1.18 -2.43 -17.29
C LYS A 127 -1.88 -1.06 -17.26
N SER A 128 -3.10 -1.01 -16.75
CA SER A 128 -3.91 0.22 -16.60
C SER A 128 -3.93 0.74 -15.17
N THR A 129 -3.13 0.15 -14.27
CA THR A 129 -3.11 0.47 -12.85
C THR A 129 -1.78 1.09 -12.45
N LYS A 130 -1.82 2.21 -11.74
CA LYS A 130 -0.75 2.69 -10.86
C LYS A 130 -0.95 2.02 -9.52
N LEU A 131 -0.06 1.11 -9.13
CA LEU A 131 -0.21 0.37 -7.87
C LEU A 131 0.80 0.84 -6.84
N VAL A 132 0.35 1.14 -5.63
CA VAL A 132 1.19 1.47 -4.48
C VAL A 132 1.02 0.39 -3.42
N LEU A 133 2.13 -0.24 -3.03
CA LEU A 133 2.21 -1.08 -1.85
C LEU A 133 2.68 -0.20 -0.69
N LEU A 134 1.72 0.21 0.14
CA LEU A 134 1.94 1.12 1.26
C LEU A 134 2.39 0.34 2.50
N ASP A 135 3.49 0.79 3.11
CA ASP A 135 4.05 0.19 4.32
C ASP A 135 4.32 -1.31 4.19
N LEU A 136 4.79 -1.71 3.00
CA LEU A 136 5.22 -3.08 2.73
C LEU A 136 6.48 -3.40 3.53
N PRO A 137 6.47 -4.38 4.45
CA PRO A 137 7.67 -4.70 5.21
C PRO A 137 8.73 -5.37 4.31
N THR A 138 10.00 -5.21 4.69
CA THR A 138 11.15 -5.56 3.83
C THR A 138 11.18 -7.04 3.42
N ILE A 139 10.79 -7.95 4.32
CA ILE A 139 10.80 -9.40 4.05
C ILE A 139 9.76 -9.75 2.99
N GLU A 140 8.57 -9.16 3.09
CA GLU A 140 7.47 -9.27 2.14
C GLU A 140 7.88 -8.71 0.78
N PHE A 141 8.53 -7.53 0.77
CA PHE A 141 9.06 -6.94 -0.46
C PHE A 141 10.04 -7.87 -1.18
N MET A 142 11.05 -8.39 -0.48
CA MET A 142 12.03 -9.31 -1.08
C MET A 142 11.33 -10.56 -1.63
N THR A 143 10.38 -11.10 -0.87
CA THR A 143 9.61 -12.27 -1.28
C THR A 143 8.76 -12.00 -2.52
N LEU A 144 8.09 -10.84 -2.60
CA LEU A 144 7.27 -10.44 -3.73
C LEU A 144 8.12 -10.19 -4.97
N ARG A 145 9.23 -9.47 -4.83
CA ARG A 145 10.19 -9.20 -5.92
C ARG A 145 10.69 -10.49 -6.54
N ASP A 146 11.08 -11.46 -5.72
CA ASP A 146 11.57 -12.75 -6.22
C ASP A 146 10.44 -13.59 -6.84
N THR A 147 9.22 -13.50 -6.30
CA THR A 147 8.04 -14.22 -6.83
C THR A 147 7.60 -13.68 -8.19
N PHE A 148 7.66 -12.37 -8.39
CA PHE A 148 7.17 -11.69 -9.60
C PHE A 148 8.29 -11.25 -10.54
N ALA A 149 9.50 -11.79 -10.37
CA ALA A 149 10.65 -11.47 -11.20
C ALA A 149 10.33 -11.74 -12.69
N GLY A 150 10.46 -10.70 -13.52
CA GLY A 150 10.15 -10.76 -14.95
C GLY A 150 8.66 -10.68 -15.31
N VAL A 151 7.77 -10.57 -14.33
CA VAL A 151 6.31 -10.42 -14.51
C VAL A 151 5.86 -9.01 -14.13
N ILE A 152 6.35 -8.49 -13.00
CA ILE A 152 6.04 -7.16 -12.48
C ILE A 152 7.35 -6.40 -12.26
N GLU A 153 7.35 -5.10 -12.57
CA GLU A 153 8.39 -4.17 -12.13
C GLU A 153 7.97 -3.64 -10.74
N LEU A 154 8.65 -4.16 -9.70
CA LEU A 154 8.52 -3.82 -8.28
C LEU A 154 9.71 -2.96 -7.81
#